data_AF-A0A937VS70-F1
#
_entry.id   AF-A0A937VS70-F1
#
_cell.length_a   1.000
_cell.length_b   1.000
_cell.length_c   1.000
_cell.angle_alpha   90.00
_cell.angle_beta   90.00
_cell.angle_gamma   90.00
#
_symmetry.space_group_name_H-M   'P 1'
#
loop_
_entity.id
_entity.type
_entity.pdbx_description
1 polymer ?
#
loop_
_entity_poly.entity_id
_entity_poly.type
_entity_poly.pdbx_seq_one_letter_code
_entity_poly.pdbx_strand_id
1 'polypeptide(L)'
;MVWIRRSGFGGGALGFQTVTVGGTDSEGNDITNEMSYIVLDAVKTVRAIVPPLALRWHDKMPRKLVHKAIEVMASGMPQPAIFNDKVNVLRLVAMGCPIEDANNYSINNCMVPTIPGKNFNHVSAWANGIPVPLCLNTALGVAPLALYKKAGLKTIDPAKLSSAEELMDATIENYR
;
A
#
# COMPACT_ATOMS: atom_id res chain seq x y z
N MET A 1 3.15 18.39 -26.82
CA MET A 1 3.83 18.68 -25.54
C MET A 1 2.78 18.61 -24.44
N VAL A 2 2.56 17.43 -23.85
CA VAL A 2 1.56 17.24 -22.79
C VAL A 2 2.22 17.62 -21.47
N TRP A 3 1.76 18.71 -20.87
CA TRP A 3 2.16 19.10 -19.53
C TRP A 3 1.73 18.02 -18.54
N ILE A 4 2.69 17.21 -18.07
CA ILE A 4 2.52 16.41 -16.87
C ILE A 4 2.36 17.41 -15.73
N ARG A 5 1.11 17.63 -15.30
CA ARG A 5 0.80 18.42 -14.11
C ARG A 5 1.53 17.78 -12.94
N ARG A 6 2.61 18.42 -12.49
CA ARG A 6 3.27 18.10 -11.21
C ARG A 6 2.26 18.33 -10.11
N SER A 7 1.49 17.30 -9.81
CA SER A 7 0.81 17.19 -8.53
C SER A 7 1.93 16.98 -7.50
N GLY A 8 2.10 17.92 -6.57
CA GLY A 8 2.88 17.68 -5.37
C GLY A 8 2.38 16.44 -4.62
N PHE A 9 3.08 16.06 -3.55
CA PHE A 9 2.79 14.88 -2.72
C PHE A 9 1.27 14.72 -2.51
N GLY A 10 0.67 13.69 -3.12
CA GLY A 10 -0.79 13.48 -3.13
C GLY A 10 -1.51 13.65 -4.48
N GLY A 11 -0.79 13.89 -5.59
CA GLY A 11 -1.21 13.32 -6.89
C GLY A 11 -2.60 13.69 -7.43
N GLY A 12 -3.26 14.75 -6.96
CA GLY A 12 -4.57 15.19 -7.48
C GLY A 12 -5.76 14.23 -7.22
N ALA A 13 -5.59 13.20 -6.38
CA ALA A 13 -6.65 12.24 -6.06
C ALA A 13 -6.71 11.99 -4.55
N LEU A 14 -7.11 13.00 -3.78
CA LEU A 14 -7.44 12.85 -2.35
C LEU A 14 -8.86 12.26 -2.19
N GLY A 15 -9.17 11.22 -2.96
CA GLY A 15 -10.33 10.36 -2.71
C GLY A 15 -9.91 9.32 -1.68
N PHE A 16 -9.88 9.72 -0.40
CA PHE A 16 -9.52 8.82 0.72
C PHE A 16 -10.61 7.80 1.06
N GLN A 17 -11.71 7.79 0.31
CA GLN A 17 -12.83 6.88 0.51
C GLN A 17 -12.73 5.70 -0.47
N THR A 18 -12.02 4.66 -0.02
CA THR A 18 -11.88 3.42 -0.77
C THR A 18 -13.14 2.58 -0.64
N VAL A 19 -13.67 2.12 -1.77
CA VAL A 19 -14.77 1.14 -1.80
C VAL A 19 -14.15 -0.24 -1.72
N THR A 20 -14.53 -1.03 -0.71
CA THR A 20 -14.07 -2.42 -0.57
C THR A 20 -15.16 -3.37 -1.05
N VAL A 21 -14.78 -4.32 -1.91
CA VAL A 21 -15.64 -5.41 -2.40
C VAL A 21 -14.99 -6.77 -2.13
N GLY A 22 -15.81 -7.83 -2.06
CA GLY A 22 -15.37 -9.16 -1.69
C GLY A 22 -14.92 -9.26 -0.22
N GLY A 23 -14.12 -10.28 0.08
CA GLY A 23 -13.65 -10.59 1.43
C GLY A 23 -14.53 -11.62 2.12
N THR A 24 -14.50 -11.61 3.45
CA THR A 24 -15.21 -12.59 4.27
C THR A 24 -16.10 -11.94 5.32
N ASP A 25 -17.07 -12.71 5.83
CA ASP A 25 -17.83 -12.39 7.05
C ASP A 25 -16.98 -12.62 8.32
N SER A 26 -17.57 -12.40 9.50
CA SER A 26 -16.91 -12.64 10.80
C SER A 26 -16.42 -14.08 10.98
N GLU A 27 -17.03 -15.05 10.30
CA GLU A 27 -16.70 -16.47 10.41
C GLU A 27 -15.66 -16.92 9.35
N GLY A 28 -15.26 -16.03 8.44
CA GLY A 28 -14.32 -16.36 7.38
C GLY A 28 -14.96 -17.06 6.16
N ASN A 29 -16.27 -16.88 5.97
CA ASN A 29 -16.98 -17.32 4.77
C ASN A 29 -17.00 -16.22 3.72
N ASP A 30 -16.99 -16.61 2.44
CA ASP A 30 -17.08 -15.67 1.31
C ASP A 30 -18.36 -14.81 1.41
N ILE A 31 -18.22 -13.50 1.19
CA ILE A 31 -19.37 -12.57 1.13
C ILE A 31 -19.62 -12.04 -0.29
N THR A 32 -19.15 -12.75 -1.32
CA THR A 32 -19.39 -12.34 -2.70
C THR A 32 -20.88 -12.34 -3.01
N ASN A 33 -21.37 -11.23 -3.55
CA ASN A 33 -22.77 -11.03 -3.90
C ASN A 33 -22.90 -10.32 -5.26
N GLU A 34 -24.12 -10.16 -5.75
CA GLU A 34 -24.39 -9.49 -7.04
C GLU A 34 -23.82 -8.06 -7.10
N MET A 35 -23.88 -7.33 -5.98
CA MET A 35 -23.33 -5.97 -5.89
C MET A 35 -21.82 -5.94 -6.17
N SER A 36 -21.08 -6.99 -5.78
CA SER A 36 -19.65 -7.11 -6.07
C SER A 36 -19.35 -7.09 -7.57
N TYR A 37 -20.21 -7.72 -8.38
CA TYR A 37 -20.08 -7.71 -9.84
C TYR A 37 -20.52 -6.37 -10.44
N ILE A 38 -21.62 -5.79 -9.94
CA ILE A 38 -22.12 -4.49 -10.40
C ILE A 38 -21.07 -3.40 -10.22
N VAL A 39 -20.38 -3.39 -9.07
CA VAL A 39 -19.31 -2.42 -8.80
C VAL A 39 -18.14 -2.58 -9.78
N LEU A 40 -17.74 -3.82 -10.08
CA LEU A 40 -16.69 -4.09 -11.07
C LEU A 40 -17.09 -3.63 -12.48
N ASP A 41 -18.34 -3.88 -12.88
CA ASP A 41 -18.88 -3.41 -14.15
C ASP A 41 -18.98 -1.89 -14.23
N ALA A 42 -19.35 -1.23 -13.12
CA ALA A 42 -19.37 0.22 -13.02
C ALA A 42 -17.95 0.80 -13.20
N VAL A 43 -16.93 0.23 -12.57
CA VAL A 43 -15.54 0.69 -12.75
C VAL A 43 -15.09 0.55 -14.19
N LYS A 44 -15.39 -0.58 -14.83
CA LYS A 44 -15.07 -0.82 -16.25
C LYS A 44 -15.76 0.18 -17.18
N THR A 45 -17.01 0.53 -16.88
CA THR A 45 -17.87 1.37 -17.73
C THR A 45 -17.60 2.86 -17.54
N VAL A 46 -17.58 3.32 -16.28
CA VAL A 46 -17.42 4.74 -15.94
C VAL A 46 -15.98 5.20 -16.18
N ARG A 47 -15.01 4.30 -16.01
CA ARG A 47 -13.56 4.59 -16.14
C ARG A 47 -13.08 5.75 -15.27
N ALA A 48 -13.77 6.01 -14.16
CA ALA A 48 -13.33 6.98 -13.17
C ALA A 48 -12.20 6.43 -12.31
N ILE A 49 -11.26 7.30 -11.94
CA ILE A 49 -10.16 6.95 -11.02
C ILE A 49 -10.57 7.03 -9.54
N VAL A 50 -11.71 7.67 -9.26
CA VAL A 50 -12.26 7.86 -7.90
C VAL A 50 -13.75 7.45 -7.88
N PRO A 51 -14.21 6.80 -6.80
CA PRO A 51 -13.44 6.33 -5.66
C PRO A 51 -12.50 5.16 -6.01
N PRO A 52 -11.37 4.98 -5.30
CA PRO A 52 -10.53 3.80 -5.48
C PRO A 52 -11.28 2.53 -5.07
N LEU A 53 -11.14 1.47 -5.87
CA LEU A 53 -11.73 0.16 -5.60
C LEU A 53 -10.69 -0.83 -5.05
N ALA A 54 -11.02 -1.46 -3.92
CA ALA A 54 -10.25 -2.53 -3.30
C ALA A 54 -11.04 -3.85 -3.36
N LEU A 55 -10.40 -4.93 -3.81
CA LEU A 55 -10.92 -6.29 -3.76
C LEU A 55 -10.17 -7.06 -2.67
N ARG A 56 -10.90 -7.50 -1.64
CA ARG A 56 -10.36 -8.42 -0.63
C ARG A 56 -10.43 -9.86 -1.16
N TRP A 57 -9.28 -10.47 -1.40
CA TRP A 57 -9.15 -11.79 -1.97
C TRP A 57 -8.85 -12.85 -0.89
N HIS A 58 -9.49 -14.00 -1.02
CA HIS A 58 -9.26 -15.20 -0.22
C HIS A 58 -9.51 -16.46 -1.06
N ASP A 59 -9.04 -17.64 -0.59
CA ASP A 59 -9.07 -18.88 -1.39
C ASP A 59 -10.48 -19.38 -1.74
N LYS A 60 -11.45 -19.13 -0.84
CA LYS A 60 -12.84 -19.58 -1.02
C LYS A 60 -13.63 -18.68 -1.99
N MET A 61 -13.02 -17.62 -2.51
CA MET A 61 -13.69 -16.65 -3.38
C MET A 61 -14.11 -17.30 -4.70
N PRO A 62 -15.33 -17.02 -5.22
CA PRO A 62 -15.76 -17.51 -6.52
C PRO A 62 -14.79 -17.12 -7.64
N ARG A 63 -14.31 -18.11 -8.39
CA ARG A 63 -13.41 -17.88 -9.55
C ARG A 63 -13.99 -16.90 -10.57
N LYS A 64 -15.32 -16.84 -10.70
CA LYS A 64 -16.03 -15.88 -11.57
C LYS A 64 -15.73 -14.44 -11.18
N LEU A 65 -15.71 -14.10 -9.89
CA LEU A 65 -15.38 -12.75 -9.42
C LEU A 65 -13.92 -12.40 -9.70
N VAL A 66 -13.01 -13.35 -9.48
CA VAL A 66 -11.58 -13.19 -9.77
C VAL A 66 -11.35 -12.92 -11.26
N HIS A 67 -11.98 -13.70 -12.14
CA HIS A 67 -11.90 -13.48 -13.59
C HIS A 67 -12.47 -12.12 -13.99
N LYS A 68 -13.58 -11.70 -13.37
CA LYS A 68 -14.17 -10.39 -13.61
C LYS A 68 -13.22 -9.26 -13.21
N ALA A 69 -12.58 -9.33 -12.05
CA ALA A 69 -11.59 -8.35 -11.62
C ALA A 69 -10.40 -8.27 -12.59
N ILE A 70 -9.92 -9.41 -13.09
CA ILE A 70 -8.87 -9.47 -14.12
C ILE A 70 -9.35 -8.83 -15.42
N GLU A 71 -10.59 -9.06 -15.85
CA GLU A 71 -11.18 -8.45 -17.03
C GLU A 71 -11.25 -6.91 -16.91
N VAL A 72 -11.61 -6.39 -15.73
CA VAL A 72 -11.61 -4.95 -15.45
C VAL A 72 -10.19 -4.39 -15.58
N MET A 73 -9.19 -5.02 -14.96
CA MET A 73 -7.80 -4.58 -15.08
C MET A 73 -7.30 -4.63 -16.53
N ALA A 74 -7.64 -5.70 -17.27
CA ALA A 74 -7.27 -5.88 -18.67
C ALA A 74 -7.91 -4.81 -19.59
N SER A 75 -9.00 -4.17 -19.18
CA SER A 75 -9.63 -3.07 -19.92
C SER A 75 -8.85 -1.74 -19.85
N GLY A 76 -7.68 -1.73 -19.19
CA GLY A 76 -6.83 -0.56 -18.99
C GLY A 76 -7.20 0.27 -17.76
N MET A 77 -8.06 -0.26 -16.88
CA MET A 77 -8.35 0.36 -15.59
C MET A 77 -7.30 -0.06 -14.56
N PRO A 78 -6.75 0.87 -13.75
CA PRO A 78 -5.75 0.54 -12.73
C PRO A 78 -6.36 -0.10 -11.46
N GLN A 79 -7.61 -0.56 -11.54
CA GLN A 79 -8.43 -1.03 -10.42
C GLN A 79 -9.13 -2.35 -10.80
N PRO A 80 -9.53 -3.20 -9.84
CA PRO A 80 -9.37 -3.06 -8.40
C PRO A 80 -7.92 -3.30 -7.91
N ALA A 81 -7.55 -2.67 -6.80
CA ALA A 81 -6.39 -3.07 -6.01
C ALA A 81 -6.72 -4.35 -5.22
N ILE A 82 -5.84 -5.34 -5.23
CA ILE A 82 -6.11 -6.65 -4.62
C ILE A 82 -5.41 -6.76 -3.26
N PHE A 83 -6.18 -7.15 -2.23
CA PHE A 83 -5.72 -7.29 -0.85
C PHE A 83 -5.87 -8.74 -0.40
N ASN A 84 -4.78 -9.35 0.10
CA ASN A 84 -4.77 -10.75 0.48
C ASN A 84 -5.21 -10.94 1.94
N ASP A 85 -6.38 -11.56 2.15
CA ASP A 85 -6.93 -11.80 3.48
C ASP A 85 -6.05 -12.75 4.32
N LYS A 86 -5.36 -13.72 3.70
CA LYS A 86 -4.42 -14.60 4.43
C LYS A 86 -3.31 -13.85 5.15
N VAL A 87 -2.92 -12.68 4.64
CA VAL A 87 -1.87 -11.85 5.22
C VAL A 87 -2.48 -10.79 6.13
N ASN A 88 -3.50 -10.07 5.65
CA ASN A 88 -4.08 -8.96 6.38
C ASN A 88 -4.81 -9.38 7.64
N VAL A 89 -5.62 -10.45 7.58
CA VAL A 89 -6.36 -10.95 8.75
C VAL A 89 -5.38 -11.41 9.82
N LEU A 90 -4.39 -12.23 9.47
CA LEU A 90 -3.38 -12.71 10.42
C LEU A 90 -2.57 -11.56 11.02
N ARG A 91 -2.25 -10.53 10.24
CA ARG A 91 -1.59 -9.33 10.75
C ARG A 91 -2.45 -8.58 11.76
N LEU A 92 -3.75 -8.41 11.49
CA LEU A 92 -4.68 -7.75 12.41
C LEU A 92 -4.80 -8.52 13.72
N VAL A 93 -4.93 -9.85 13.64
CA VAL A 93 -4.94 -10.73 14.82
C VAL A 93 -3.64 -10.63 15.61
N ALA A 94 -2.48 -10.61 14.94
CA ALA A 94 -1.18 -10.44 15.60
C ALA A 94 -1.04 -9.09 16.32
N MET A 95 -1.82 -8.07 15.94
CA MET A 95 -1.90 -6.78 16.64
C MET A 95 -2.91 -6.79 17.80
N GLY A 96 -3.49 -7.95 18.15
CA GLY A 96 -4.45 -8.11 19.25
C GLY A 96 -5.92 -7.91 18.86
N CYS A 97 -6.23 -7.85 17.57
CA CYS A 97 -7.61 -7.77 17.11
C CYS A 97 -8.30 -9.15 17.21
N PRO A 98 -9.55 -9.23 17.71
CA PRO A 98 -10.34 -10.45 17.62
C PRO A 98 -10.49 -10.93 16.16
N ILE A 99 -10.51 -12.24 15.94
CA ILE A 99 -10.53 -12.81 14.58
C ILE A 99 -11.79 -12.40 13.81
N GLU A 100 -12.92 -12.34 14.50
CA GLU A 100 -14.21 -11.92 13.97
C GLU A 100 -14.21 -10.47 13.48
N ASP A 101 -13.42 -9.61 14.12
CA ASP A 101 -13.25 -8.22 13.75
C ASP A 101 -12.22 -8.07 12.63
N ALA A 102 -11.12 -8.84 12.73
CA ALA A 102 -10.08 -8.89 11.72
C ALA A 102 -10.64 -9.37 10.38
N ASN A 103 -11.56 -10.33 10.39
CA ASN A 103 -12.24 -10.81 9.19
C ASN A 103 -13.16 -9.74 8.55
N ASN A 104 -13.70 -8.81 9.34
CA ASN A 104 -14.60 -7.74 8.87
C ASN A 104 -13.86 -6.44 8.47
N TYR A 105 -12.55 -6.51 8.26
CA TYR A 105 -11.78 -5.33 7.88
C TYR A 105 -12.17 -4.76 6.51
N SER A 106 -11.96 -3.48 6.34
CA SER A 106 -12.07 -2.74 5.08
C SER A 106 -10.74 -2.10 4.74
N ILE A 107 -10.55 -1.71 3.49
CA ILE A 107 -9.39 -0.91 3.10
C ILE A 107 -9.77 0.56 3.15
N ASN A 108 -8.96 1.34 3.85
CA ASN A 108 -9.03 2.79 3.88
C ASN A 108 -7.80 3.40 3.21
N ASN A 109 -7.94 4.57 2.60
CA ASN A 109 -6.88 5.27 1.87
C ASN A 109 -6.15 4.34 0.86
N CYS A 110 -4.82 4.49 0.76
CA CYS A 110 -3.98 3.76 -0.19
C CYS A 110 -3.99 2.23 0.05
N MET A 111 -3.87 1.79 1.30
CA MET A 111 -3.68 0.36 1.62
C MET A 111 -3.83 0.07 3.12
N VAL A 112 -4.67 0.81 3.83
CA VAL A 112 -4.71 0.77 5.30
C VAL A 112 -5.88 -0.10 5.77
N PRO A 113 -5.66 -1.32 6.29
CA PRO A 113 -6.72 -2.12 6.90
C PRO A 113 -7.35 -1.35 8.06
N THR A 114 -8.65 -1.17 8.03
CA THR A 114 -9.42 -0.47 9.06
C THR A 114 -10.70 -1.26 9.33
N ILE A 115 -11.10 -1.36 10.59
CA ILE A 115 -12.30 -2.09 10.99
C ILE A 115 -13.45 -1.08 11.14
N PRO A 116 -14.45 -1.09 10.26
CA PRO A 116 -15.54 -0.12 10.31
C PRO A 116 -16.25 -0.13 11.68
N GLY A 117 -16.52 1.05 12.22
CA GLY A 117 -17.21 1.20 13.50
C GLY A 117 -16.38 0.91 14.75
N LYS A 118 -15.09 0.57 14.62
CA LYS A 118 -14.19 0.37 15.76
C LYS A 118 -13.05 1.39 15.74
N ASN A 119 -12.62 1.83 16.94
CA ASN A 119 -11.46 2.70 17.09
C ASN A 119 -10.19 1.93 16.74
N PHE A 120 -9.81 1.98 15.46
CA PHE A 120 -8.55 1.46 14.98
C PHE A 120 -7.54 2.60 14.96
N ASN A 121 -6.69 2.68 15.99
CA ASN A 121 -5.69 3.74 16.12
C ASN A 121 -4.59 3.56 15.07
N HIS A 122 -4.64 4.37 14.02
CA HIS A 122 -3.52 4.56 13.11
C HIS A 122 -2.62 5.64 13.69
N VAL A 123 -1.49 5.26 14.32
CA VAL A 123 -0.38 6.21 14.43
C VAL A 123 0.02 6.50 12.99
N SER A 124 -0.20 7.72 12.51
CA SER A 124 0.12 8.08 11.14
C SER A 124 1.62 7.88 10.91
N ALA A 125 1.99 6.76 10.29
CA ALA A 125 3.38 6.44 9.97
C ALA A 125 4.00 7.44 8.97
N TRP A 126 3.17 8.33 8.39
CA TRP A 126 3.59 9.39 7.47
C TRP A 126 4.57 10.38 8.12
N ALA A 127 4.58 10.50 9.45
CA ALA A 127 5.51 11.37 10.16
C ALA A 127 6.89 10.73 10.45
N ASN A 128 7.02 9.40 10.33
CA ASN A 128 8.23 8.65 10.71
C ASN A 128 8.88 7.91 9.53
N GLY A 129 8.65 8.37 8.29
CA GLY A 129 9.26 7.77 7.11
C GLY A 129 10.77 8.02 7.08
N ILE A 130 11.58 6.97 7.08
CA ILE A 130 13.03 7.09 6.99
C ILE A 130 13.43 7.05 5.50
N PRO A 131 14.06 8.12 4.97
CA PRO A 131 14.49 8.15 3.58
C PRO A 131 15.74 7.28 3.43
N VAL A 132 15.57 5.96 3.26
CA VAL A 132 16.68 5.01 3.04
C VAL A 132 17.65 5.45 1.93
N PRO A 133 17.20 6.03 0.79
CA PRO A 133 18.12 6.57 -0.21
C PRO A 133 19.02 7.69 0.32
N LEU A 134 18.55 8.47 1.29
CA LEU A 134 19.38 9.47 1.95
C LEU A 134 20.43 8.81 2.87
N CYS A 135 20.05 7.79 3.64
CA CYS A 135 21.00 7.02 4.46
C CYS A 135 22.13 6.40 3.60
N LEU A 136 21.79 5.95 2.39
CA LEU A 136 22.76 5.45 1.40
C LEU A 136 23.64 6.58 0.85
N ASN A 137 23.04 7.70 0.44
CA ASN A 137 23.79 8.86 -0.05
C ASN A 137 24.80 9.35 0.99
N THR A 138 24.40 9.36 2.26
CA THR A 138 25.28 9.64 3.40
C THR A 138 26.43 8.64 3.51
N ALA A 139 26.15 7.34 3.41
CA ALA A 139 27.17 6.31 3.47
C ALA A 139 28.23 6.50 2.36
N LEU A 140 27.82 6.99 1.19
CA LEU A 140 28.69 7.34 0.08
C LEU A 140 29.28 8.77 0.15
N GLY A 141 28.94 9.53 1.19
CA GLY A 141 29.41 10.91 1.38
C GLY A 141 28.84 11.91 0.36
N VAL A 142 27.72 11.58 -0.28
CA VAL A 142 26.99 12.42 -1.24
C VAL A 142 25.96 13.26 -0.50
N ALA A 143 25.98 14.58 -0.71
CA ALA A 143 24.99 15.46 -0.12
C ALA A 143 23.59 15.21 -0.74
N PRO A 144 22.50 15.28 0.04
CA PRO A 144 21.13 15.10 -0.48
C PRO A 144 20.80 16.04 -1.65
N LEU A 145 21.34 17.25 -1.58
CA LEU A 145 21.15 18.33 -2.54
C LEU A 145 22.43 19.17 -2.55
N ALA A 146 22.72 19.80 -3.69
CA ALA A 146 24.00 20.50 -3.92
C ALA A 146 24.33 21.59 -2.88
N LEU A 147 23.32 22.17 -2.22
CA LEU A 147 23.48 23.24 -1.22
C LEU A 147 23.42 22.73 0.24
N TYR A 148 23.22 21.44 0.44
CA TYR A 148 23.01 20.87 1.77
C TYR A 148 24.30 20.25 2.30
N LYS A 149 24.51 20.37 3.61
CA LYS A 149 25.63 19.70 4.27
C LYS A 149 25.44 18.19 4.24
N LYS A 150 26.55 17.45 4.22
CA LYS A 150 26.55 16.01 4.46
C LYS A 150 25.94 15.76 5.84
N ALA A 151 25.04 14.78 5.95
CA ALA A 151 24.32 14.47 7.18
C ALA A 151 24.44 12.99 7.47
N GLY A 152 24.61 12.59 8.73
CA GLY A 152 24.66 11.20 9.22
C GLY A 152 26.03 10.77 9.76
N LEU A 153 26.08 9.58 10.35
CA LEU A 153 27.12 9.16 11.30
C LEU A 153 28.32 8.48 10.63
N LYS A 154 28.09 7.69 9.58
CA LYS A 154 29.12 6.91 8.90
C LYS A 154 29.21 7.24 7.42
N THR A 155 30.42 7.46 6.96
CA THR A 155 30.75 7.68 5.55
C THR A 155 31.94 6.80 5.18
N ILE A 156 31.81 6.10 4.06
CA ILE A 156 32.85 5.27 3.46
C ILE A 156 33.33 5.96 2.18
N ASP A 157 34.63 5.88 1.92
CA ASP A 157 35.20 6.30 0.64
C ASP A 157 34.88 5.23 -0.43
N PRO A 158 34.10 5.55 -1.49
CA PRO A 158 33.73 4.57 -2.52
C PRO A 158 34.94 3.94 -3.22
N ALA A 159 36.10 4.63 -3.25
CA ALA A 159 37.31 4.10 -3.86
C ALA A 159 37.97 2.98 -3.03
N LYS A 160 37.61 2.85 -1.74
CA LYS A 160 38.15 1.85 -0.80
C LYS A 160 37.15 0.77 -0.45
N LEU A 161 35.98 0.77 -1.11
CA LEU A 161 34.92 -0.18 -0.82
C LEU A 161 35.39 -1.60 -1.17
N SER A 162 35.39 -2.48 -0.19
CA SER A 162 35.85 -3.86 -0.36
C SER A 162 34.70 -4.80 -0.75
N SER A 163 33.48 -4.53 -0.27
CA SER A 163 32.28 -5.31 -0.59
C SER A 163 31.00 -4.47 -0.53
N ALA A 164 29.92 -5.03 -1.08
CA ALA A 164 28.59 -4.43 -0.99
C ALA A 164 28.02 -4.49 0.44
N GLU A 165 28.41 -5.48 1.27
CA GLU A 165 27.96 -5.56 2.66
C GLU A 165 28.48 -4.37 3.48
N GLU A 166 29.72 -3.93 3.25
CA GLU A 166 30.31 -2.79 3.94
C GLU A 166 29.47 -1.51 3.75
N LEU A 167 28.96 -1.32 2.52
CA LEU A 167 28.08 -0.20 2.18
C LEU A 167 26.68 -0.34 2.79
N MET A 168 26.14 -1.56 2.82
CA MET A 168 24.86 -1.85 3.45
C MET A 168 24.91 -1.59 4.96
N ASP A 169 25.98 -2.04 5.63
CA ASP A 169 26.17 -1.83 7.06
C ASP A 169 26.28 -0.35 7.41
N ALA A 170 27.03 0.43 6.62
CA ALA A 170 27.07 1.89 6.79
C ALA A 170 25.72 2.56 6.52
N THR A 171 24.95 2.07 5.55
CA THR A 171 23.60 2.57 5.28
C THR A 171 22.66 2.30 6.47
N ILE A 172 22.77 1.12 7.09
CA ILE A 172 21.98 0.74 8.27
C ILE A 172 22.42 1.54 9.50
N GLU A 173 23.70 1.82 9.68
CA GLU A 173 24.18 2.69 10.76
C GLU A 173 23.64 4.12 10.63
N ASN A 174 23.51 4.65 9.40
CA ASN A 174 22.90 5.95 9.16
C ASN A 174 21.37 5.98 9.31
N TYR A 175 20.74 4.82 9.46
CA TYR A 175 19.32 4.68 9.78
C TYR A 175 19.07 4.75 11.30
N ARG A 176 20.00 4.24 12.11
CA ARG A 176 19.86 4.11 13.58
C ARG A 176 20.04 5.45 14.28
#